data_AF-A0A1H2LC77-F1
#
_entry.id   AF-A0A1H2LC77-F1
#
_cell.length_a   1.000
_cell.length_b   1.000
_cell.length_c   1.000
_cell.angle_alpha   90.00
_cell.angle_beta   90.00
_cell.angle_gamma   90.00
#
_symmetry.space_group_name_H-M   'P 1'
#
loop_
_entity.id
_entity.type
_entity.pdbx_description
1 polymer ?
#
loop_
_entity_poly.entity_id
_entity_poly.type
_entity_poly.pdbx_seq_one_letter_code
_entity_poly.pdbx_strand_id
1 'polypeptide(L)'
;MNSLFIIGEDQSFSQQWSPYLQSDARVEKVVPGEFTNVFDQMSFPGVVVIIPQVAAIPGELIATVMDKGLDYLSAGKNVVFTGDGYEGQSLSTAAAAYFFNAEDIHYIGGLDASLDAQTMAMDVMFRLSARGYVIERRRMAGLKSNLPSVLLYMNVLSRNLDPQVQAYELAPLVLGVLSGAMTGVDISTLDLQLSPGDEANRELTLPSRALSGARLIRKWTKGMKCTNAASQINFPMNRIPGKRLPGLSDFIDEMWASTGLNPAYISVLRESFADISPYNHPDILFVCPFKDKISYDRMMEVSSLLPTDAYMWDTGNSELFQCSAGKLRRVEKVQGIFEQMSVIVLIGSPLRDVIGIRNTHAMMILDMTTTDILSLMQNDYRSFTEGVTETSVQTWNETIEYMDRIIVSSPKQRDLYLGYIAGLKRLNAMAYDEDHAYNSLVAIEEGNAEIISAIKHPLKALDNVESVPLYQKTPYGMLAKRTAKGVVNELAKKTGNVVDKAKGSVQK
;
A
#
# COMPACT_ATOMS: atom_id res chain seq x y z
N MET A 1 -4.64 41.10 2.44
CA MET A 1 -4.89 40.01 1.48
C MET A 1 -3.63 39.15 1.47
N ASN A 2 -3.64 37.82 1.70
CA ASN A 2 -4.35 36.70 1.07
C ASN A 2 -3.94 36.46 -0.39
N SER A 3 -2.61 36.53 -0.60
CA SER A 3 -1.79 35.90 -1.64
C SER A 3 -2.50 35.47 -2.94
N LEU A 4 -2.26 36.25 -4.01
CA LEU A 4 -2.48 35.84 -5.40
C LEU A 4 -1.17 35.25 -5.92
N PHE A 5 -1.23 34.03 -6.47
CA PHE A 5 -0.09 33.40 -7.14
C PHE A 5 -0.45 33.05 -8.58
N ILE A 6 0.35 33.54 -9.51
CA ILE A 6 0.25 33.25 -10.95
C ILE A 6 1.42 32.36 -11.32
N ILE A 7 1.12 31.14 -11.74
CA ILE A 7 2.13 30.15 -12.12
C ILE A 7 2.21 30.11 -13.64
N GLY A 8 3.34 30.61 -14.18
CA GLY A 8 3.68 30.57 -15.59
C GLY A 8 5.14 30.19 -15.79
N GLU A 9 5.47 29.67 -16.98
CA GLU A 9 6.79 29.10 -17.25
C GLU A 9 7.85 30.10 -17.78
N ASP A 10 7.48 31.35 -18.09
CA ASP A 10 8.39 32.38 -18.61
C ASP A 10 8.26 33.74 -17.85
N GLN A 11 9.38 34.44 -17.63
CA GLN A 11 9.41 35.76 -17.01
C GLN A 11 8.81 36.85 -17.91
N SER A 12 8.86 36.67 -19.23
CA SER A 12 8.24 37.59 -20.21
C SER A 12 6.73 37.76 -19.98
N PHE A 13 6.10 36.75 -19.40
CA PHE A 13 4.70 36.66 -19.04
C PHE A 13 4.30 37.63 -17.91
N SER A 14 5.20 37.88 -16.95
CA SER A 14 4.94 38.76 -15.79
C SER A 14 4.81 40.24 -16.18
N GLN A 15 5.61 40.70 -17.16
CA GLN A 15 5.64 42.11 -17.57
C GLN A 15 4.40 42.52 -18.34
N GLN A 16 3.82 41.62 -19.14
CA GLN A 16 2.60 41.91 -19.92
C GLN A 16 1.38 42.12 -19.02
N TRP A 17 1.38 41.56 -17.81
CA TRP A 17 0.21 41.49 -16.94
C TRP A 17 0.25 42.48 -15.79
N SER A 18 1.43 43.05 -15.50
CA SER A 18 1.65 44.05 -14.45
C SER A 18 0.61 45.18 -14.40
N PRO A 19 0.05 45.69 -15.52
CA PRO A 19 -1.00 46.72 -15.47
C PRO A 19 -2.34 46.26 -14.88
N TYR A 20 -2.61 44.95 -14.88
CA TYR A 20 -3.87 44.34 -14.43
C TYR A 20 -3.74 43.70 -13.03
N LEU A 21 -2.53 43.66 -12.48
CA LEU A 21 -2.27 43.12 -11.15
C LEU A 21 -2.42 44.21 -10.09
N GLN A 22 -3.00 43.83 -8.95
CA GLN A 22 -3.03 44.72 -7.79
C GLN A 22 -1.61 44.92 -7.22
N SER A 23 -1.40 46.01 -6.49
CA SER A 23 -0.08 46.42 -5.98
C SER A 23 0.58 45.43 -5.00
N ASP A 24 -0.18 44.49 -4.44
CA ASP A 24 0.28 43.45 -3.51
C ASP A 24 0.29 42.02 -4.11
N ALA A 25 0.00 41.87 -5.41
CA ALA A 25 0.06 40.60 -6.12
C ALA A 25 1.48 40.03 -6.17
N ARG A 26 1.63 38.73 -5.94
CA ARG A 26 2.91 38.01 -6.10
C ARG A 26 2.88 37.14 -7.35
N VAL A 27 3.83 37.34 -8.24
CA VAL A 27 4.01 36.52 -9.44
C VAL A 27 5.23 35.65 -9.23
N GLU A 28 5.05 34.33 -9.22
CA GLU A 28 6.16 33.39 -9.04
C GLU A 28 6.27 32.48 -10.26
N LYS A 29 7.47 32.44 -10.84
CA LYS A 29 7.79 31.47 -11.89
C LYS A 29 7.98 30.11 -11.22
N VAL A 30 7.22 29.11 -11.65
CA VAL A 30 7.34 27.75 -11.14
C VAL A 30 7.76 26.84 -12.27
N VAL A 31 8.89 26.17 -12.10
CA VAL A 31 9.30 25.09 -13.01
C VAL A 31 8.40 23.88 -12.74
N PRO A 32 7.93 23.14 -13.76
CA PRO A 32 7.23 21.88 -13.54
C PRO A 32 8.01 20.99 -12.55
N GLY A 33 7.44 20.73 -11.37
CA GLY A 33 8.08 20.03 -10.25
C GLY A 33 8.32 20.88 -8.98
N GLU A 34 8.28 22.21 -9.06
CA GLU A 34 8.46 23.11 -7.89
C GLU A 34 7.14 23.66 -7.33
N PHE A 35 6.00 23.18 -7.83
CA PHE A 35 4.65 23.64 -7.44
C PHE A 35 4.41 23.60 -5.93
N THR A 36 5.00 22.65 -5.23
CA THR A 36 4.92 22.48 -3.79
C THR A 36 5.45 23.69 -3.01
N ASN A 37 6.52 24.34 -3.48
CA ASN A 37 7.14 25.48 -2.79
C ASN A 37 6.25 26.73 -2.80
N VAL A 38 5.40 26.86 -3.81
CA VAL A 38 4.46 27.99 -3.95
C VAL A 38 3.31 27.87 -2.96
N PHE A 39 2.76 26.67 -2.79
CA PHE A 39 1.70 26.43 -1.81
C PHE A 39 2.20 26.55 -0.36
N ASP A 40 3.47 26.24 -0.09
CA ASP A 40 4.07 26.38 1.25
C ASP A 40 4.19 27.84 1.73
N GLN A 41 4.23 28.77 0.79
CA GLN A 41 4.31 30.21 1.07
C GLN A 41 2.93 30.89 1.13
N MET A 42 1.85 30.15 0.84
CA MET A 42 0.49 30.68 0.88
C MET A 42 -0.07 30.69 2.30
N SER A 43 -0.44 31.88 2.79
CA SER A 43 -1.38 32.01 3.91
C SER A 43 -2.81 31.94 3.36
N PHE A 44 -3.59 30.96 3.80
CA PHE A 44 -4.99 30.80 3.37
C PHE A 44 -5.94 31.79 4.07
N PRO A 45 -7.01 32.25 3.37
CA PRO A 45 -7.41 31.92 1.99
C PRO A 45 -6.56 32.61 0.90
N GLY A 46 -6.45 32.03 -0.30
CA GLY A 46 -5.63 32.56 -1.41
C GLY A 46 -6.15 32.16 -2.80
N VAL A 47 -5.73 32.87 -3.84
CA VAL A 47 -6.09 32.58 -5.25
C VAL A 47 -4.87 32.06 -5.99
N VAL A 48 -5.02 30.92 -6.67
CA VAL A 48 -3.98 30.34 -7.53
C VAL A 48 -4.50 30.30 -8.95
N VAL A 49 -3.73 30.89 -9.87
CA VAL A 49 -3.99 30.80 -11.30
C VAL A 49 -2.88 29.98 -11.93
N ILE A 50 -3.23 28.80 -12.43
CA ILE A 50 -2.30 27.88 -13.12
C ILE A 50 -2.55 28.01 -14.61
N ILE A 51 -1.58 28.54 -15.33
CA ILE A 51 -1.65 28.66 -16.79
C ILE A 51 -0.70 27.65 -17.41
N PRO A 52 -1.21 26.52 -17.94
CA PRO A 52 -0.37 25.59 -18.68
C PRO A 52 0.16 26.25 -19.96
N GLN A 53 1.32 25.78 -20.42
CA GLN A 53 1.90 26.22 -21.70
C GLN A 53 0.83 26.18 -22.79
N VAL A 54 0.58 27.34 -23.41
CA VAL A 54 0.27 27.59 -24.84
C VAL A 54 -0.78 28.71 -24.99
N ALA A 55 -0.40 29.70 -25.82
CA ALA A 55 -1.14 30.87 -26.31
C ALA A 55 -1.34 32.06 -25.35
N ALA A 56 -1.09 33.26 -25.87
CA ALA A 56 -1.25 34.53 -25.18
C ALA A 56 -2.70 34.68 -24.67
N ILE A 57 -2.88 34.67 -23.34
CA ILE A 57 -4.16 35.00 -22.72
C ILE A 57 -4.37 36.51 -22.88
N PRO A 58 -5.51 36.97 -23.43
CA PRO A 58 -5.83 38.39 -23.50
C PRO A 58 -5.87 39.03 -22.10
N GLY A 59 -5.24 40.19 -21.92
CA GLY A 59 -5.17 40.88 -20.61
C GLY A 59 -6.53 41.15 -19.96
N GLU A 60 -7.57 41.40 -20.76
CA GLU A 60 -8.95 41.59 -20.30
C GLU A 60 -9.56 40.34 -19.65
N LEU A 61 -9.17 39.14 -20.10
CA LEU A 61 -9.63 37.88 -19.53
C LEU A 61 -9.03 37.64 -18.15
N ILE A 62 -7.78 38.07 -17.97
CA ILE A 62 -7.08 38.00 -16.67
C ILE A 62 -7.76 38.92 -15.67
N ALA A 63 -8.08 40.16 -16.07
CA ALA A 63 -8.86 41.08 -15.23
C ALA A 63 -10.18 40.42 -14.77
N THR A 64 -10.89 39.76 -15.69
CA THR A 64 -12.13 39.03 -15.37
C THR A 64 -11.91 37.86 -14.41
N VAL A 65 -10.82 37.11 -14.58
CA VAL A 65 -10.44 36.00 -13.68
C VAL A 65 -10.05 36.52 -12.30
N MET A 66 -9.35 37.66 -12.23
CA MET A 66 -8.97 38.34 -11.00
C MET A 66 -10.20 38.85 -10.25
N ASP A 67 -11.11 39.54 -10.93
CA ASP A 67 -12.35 40.05 -10.31
C ASP A 67 -13.19 38.92 -9.73
N LYS A 68 -13.38 37.83 -10.48
CA LYS A 68 -14.07 36.64 -9.97
C LYS A 68 -13.33 35.98 -8.81
N GLY A 69 -12.00 35.87 -8.89
CA GLY A 69 -11.17 35.32 -7.81
C GLY A 69 -11.31 36.14 -6.51
N LEU A 70 -11.34 37.47 -6.63
CA LEU A 70 -11.54 38.40 -5.51
C LEU A 70 -12.93 38.26 -4.89
N ASP A 71 -13.97 38.11 -5.71
CA ASP A 71 -15.34 37.84 -5.21
C ASP A 71 -15.36 36.55 -4.39
N TYR A 72 -14.70 35.48 -4.85
CA TYR A 72 -14.61 34.23 -4.12
C TYR A 72 -13.76 34.31 -2.85
N LEU A 73 -12.66 35.06 -2.86
CA LEU A 73 -11.85 35.33 -1.66
C LEU A 73 -12.63 36.11 -0.61
N SER A 74 -13.41 37.10 -1.03
CA SER A 74 -14.29 37.87 -0.14
C SER A 74 -15.34 36.97 0.53
N ALA A 75 -15.73 35.89 -0.15
CA ALA A 75 -16.60 34.84 0.37
C ALA A 75 -15.85 33.73 1.14
N GLY A 76 -14.54 33.88 1.40
CA GLY A 76 -13.72 32.93 2.16
C GLY A 76 -13.38 31.63 1.44
N LYS A 77 -13.43 31.62 0.10
CA LYS A 77 -13.17 30.43 -0.73
C LYS A 77 -11.81 30.53 -1.41
N ASN A 78 -11.14 29.39 -1.56
CA ASN A 78 -9.99 29.22 -2.42
C ASN A 78 -10.46 28.97 -3.85
N VAL A 79 -9.75 29.51 -4.83
CA VAL A 79 -10.06 29.32 -6.24
C VAL A 79 -8.81 28.91 -7.00
N VAL A 80 -8.95 27.85 -7.79
CA VAL A 80 -7.94 27.42 -8.76
C VAL A 80 -8.52 27.55 -10.17
N PHE A 81 -7.78 28.21 -11.04
CA PHE A 81 -8.07 28.26 -12.48
C PHE A 81 -7.03 27.41 -13.22
N THR A 82 -7.48 26.47 -14.05
CA THR A 82 -6.62 25.62 -14.90
C THR A 82 -6.93 25.86 -16.37
N GLY A 83 -5.92 26.24 -17.15
CA GLY A 83 -6.08 26.78 -18.52
C GLY A 83 -6.25 25.78 -19.66
N ASP A 84 -6.90 24.64 -19.46
CA ASP A 84 -7.20 23.71 -20.56
C ASP A 84 -8.53 24.11 -21.24
N GLY A 85 -8.45 25.12 -22.11
CA GLY A 85 -9.57 25.55 -22.95
C GLY A 85 -10.40 26.70 -22.36
N TYR A 86 -10.84 27.59 -23.25
CA TYR A 86 -11.47 28.90 -23.00
C TYR A 86 -12.81 28.89 -22.21
N GLU A 87 -13.19 27.77 -21.60
CA GLU A 87 -14.37 27.59 -20.74
C GLU A 87 -14.04 26.92 -19.39
N GLY A 88 -12.81 27.11 -18.89
CA GLY A 88 -12.35 26.50 -17.63
C GLY A 88 -13.31 26.75 -16.47
N GLN A 89 -13.84 25.66 -15.90
CA GLN A 89 -14.67 25.67 -14.70
C GLN A 89 -13.86 26.23 -13.52
N SER A 90 -14.32 27.33 -12.92
CA SER A 90 -13.76 27.81 -11.66
C SER A 90 -14.10 26.82 -10.54
N LEU A 91 -13.10 26.16 -9.98
CA LEU A 91 -13.28 25.36 -8.76
C LEU A 91 -13.12 26.30 -7.56
N SER A 92 -14.25 26.77 -7.01
CA SER A 92 -14.28 27.47 -5.73
C SER A 92 -14.57 26.48 -4.61
N THR A 93 -13.72 26.41 -3.60
CA THR A 93 -13.92 25.52 -2.45
C THR A 93 -13.49 26.20 -1.15
N ALA A 94 -14.23 25.92 -0.07
CA ALA A 94 -13.84 26.32 1.29
C ALA A 94 -12.82 25.36 1.92
N ALA A 95 -12.45 24.28 1.22
CA ALA A 95 -11.58 23.20 1.70
C ALA A 95 -10.27 23.12 0.91
N ALA A 96 -9.32 22.30 1.39
CA ALA A 96 -8.07 22.01 0.67
C ALA A 96 -8.36 21.37 -0.70
N ALA A 97 -7.58 21.78 -1.72
CA ALA A 97 -7.59 21.14 -3.03
C ALA A 97 -6.53 20.02 -3.05
N TYR A 98 -6.92 18.84 -3.56
CA TYR A 98 -6.01 17.70 -3.72
C TYR A 98 -5.81 17.43 -5.20
N PHE A 99 -4.55 17.28 -5.61
CA PHE A 99 -4.18 16.94 -6.98
C PHE A 99 -3.64 15.51 -7.00
N PHE A 100 -4.14 14.71 -7.94
CA PHE A 100 -3.72 13.33 -8.13
C PHE A 100 -3.44 13.08 -9.61
N ASN A 101 -2.41 12.28 -9.89
CA ASN A 101 -2.20 11.76 -11.23
C ASN A 101 -3.34 10.77 -11.56
N ALA A 102 -3.99 10.94 -12.71
CA ALA A 102 -5.09 10.10 -13.15
C ALA A 102 -4.69 8.62 -13.30
N GLU A 103 -3.45 8.34 -13.70
CA GLU A 103 -2.93 6.98 -13.82
C GLU A 103 -2.80 6.31 -12.45
N ASP A 104 -2.32 7.05 -11.45
CA ASP A 104 -2.18 6.58 -10.07
C ASP A 104 -3.55 6.32 -9.43
N ILE A 105 -4.53 7.21 -9.66
CA ILE A 105 -5.92 7.02 -9.23
C ILE A 105 -6.52 5.78 -9.86
N HIS A 106 -6.28 5.57 -11.15
CA HIS A 106 -6.75 4.38 -11.84
C HIS A 106 -6.11 3.11 -11.24
N TYR A 107 -4.81 3.15 -10.98
CA TYR A 107 -4.04 2.04 -10.45
C TYR A 107 -4.50 1.60 -9.04
N ILE A 108 -4.96 2.52 -8.19
CA ILE A 108 -5.54 2.20 -6.87
C ILE A 108 -7.02 1.81 -6.92
N GLY A 109 -7.65 1.76 -8.10
CA GLY A 109 -9.05 1.38 -8.27
C GLY A 109 -10.05 2.53 -8.22
N GLY A 110 -9.60 3.78 -8.35
CA GLY A 110 -10.46 4.96 -8.44
C GLY A 110 -10.78 5.62 -7.10
N LEU A 111 -11.73 6.55 -7.12
CA LEU A 111 -12.18 7.32 -5.96
C LEU A 111 -13.48 6.74 -5.39
N ASP A 112 -13.63 6.76 -4.07
CA ASP A 112 -14.89 6.39 -3.42
C ASP A 112 -15.73 7.63 -3.11
N ALA A 113 -16.75 7.86 -3.93
CA ALA A 113 -17.67 9.00 -3.80
C ALA A 113 -18.57 8.95 -2.54
N SER A 114 -18.58 7.86 -1.77
CA SER A 114 -19.25 7.81 -0.46
C SER A 114 -18.48 8.57 0.64
N LEU A 115 -17.22 8.89 0.39
CA LEU A 115 -16.37 9.65 1.31
C LEU A 115 -16.48 11.15 1.04
N ASP A 116 -16.38 11.95 2.10
CA ASP A 116 -16.09 13.37 1.94
C ASP A 116 -14.69 13.58 1.33
N ALA A 117 -14.45 14.76 0.75
CA ALA A 117 -13.21 15.05 0.03
C ALA A 117 -11.94 14.83 0.87
N GLN A 118 -11.99 15.12 2.17
CA GLN A 118 -10.83 14.94 3.05
C GLN A 118 -10.56 13.47 3.34
N THR A 119 -11.61 12.70 3.69
CA THR A 119 -11.48 11.26 3.89
C THR A 119 -11.06 10.55 2.60
N MET A 120 -11.57 11.00 1.44
CA MET A 120 -11.19 10.49 0.13
C MET A 120 -9.70 10.71 -0.16
N ALA A 121 -9.17 11.90 0.12
CA ALA A 121 -7.75 12.18 -0.07
C ALA A 121 -6.86 11.30 0.82
N MET A 122 -7.22 11.15 2.10
CA MET A 122 -6.51 10.25 3.02
C MET A 122 -6.55 8.79 2.54
N ASP A 123 -7.71 8.34 2.05
CA ASP A 123 -7.89 7.00 1.51
C ASP A 123 -7.04 6.75 0.25
N VAL A 124 -6.98 7.71 -0.67
CA VAL A 124 -6.12 7.65 -1.86
C VAL A 124 -4.65 7.56 -1.47
N MET A 125 -4.20 8.42 -0.55
CA MET A 125 -2.82 8.38 -0.06
C MET A 125 -2.51 7.03 0.60
N PHE A 126 -3.41 6.51 1.43
CA PHE A 126 -3.22 5.21 2.06
C PHE A 126 -3.06 4.10 1.02
N ARG A 127 -3.96 4.04 0.02
CA ARG A 127 -3.91 3.03 -1.04
C ARG A 127 -2.66 3.15 -1.90
N LEU A 128 -2.26 4.36 -2.29
CA LEU A 128 -1.01 4.57 -3.04
C LEU A 128 0.21 4.10 -2.25
N SER A 129 0.24 4.32 -0.93
CA SER A 129 1.33 3.86 -0.08
C SER A 129 1.34 2.33 -0.02
N ALA A 130 0.16 1.70 0.12
CA ALA A 130 0.03 0.24 0.12
C ALA A 130 0.38 -0.41 -1.22
N ARG A 131 0.37 0.39 -2.31
CA ARG A 131 0.85 0.03 -3.63
C ARG A 131 2.35 0.22 -3.84
N GLY A 132 3.07 0.78 -2.86
CA GLY A 132 4.51 1.02 -2.94
C GLY A 132 4.92 2.37 -3.53
N TYR A 133 3.98 3.31 -3.70
CA TYR A 133 4.35 4.68 -4.08
C TYR A 133 4.93 5.41 -2.87
N VAL A 134 6.00 6.18 -3.11
CA VAL A 134 6.53 7.11 -2.12
C VAL A 134 5.60 8.32 -2.09
N ILE A 135 4.93 8.51 -0.96
CA ILE A 135 4.01 9.63 -0.77
C ILE A 135 4.60 10.55 0.26
N GLU A 136 4.85 11.79 -0.15
CA GLU A 136 5.16 12.85 0.80
C GLU A 136 3.86 13.26 1.51
N ARG A 137 3.66 12.73 2.72
CA ARG A 137 2.55 13.17 3.56
C ARG A 137 2.93 14.48 4.22
N ARG A 138 2.46 15.59 3.66
CA ARG A 138 2.45 16.87 4.37
C ARG A 138 1.35 16.82 5.40
N ARG A 139 1.72 16.98 6.68
CA ARG A 139 0.78 17.00 7.81
C ARG A 139 -0.37 17.94 7.47
N MET A 140 -1.60 17.44 7.46
CA MET A 140 -2.75 18.29 7.22
C MET A 140 -2.88 19.25 8.41
N ALA A 141 -2.35 20.46 8.28
CA ALA A 141 -2.30 21.50 9.33
C ALA A 141 -3.69 21.99 9.82
N GLY A 142 -4.79 21.30 9.49
CA GLY A 142 -6.16 21.70 9.78
C GLY A 142 -7.03 20.70 10.56
N LEU A 143 -6.57 19.47 10.84
CA LEU A 143 -7.36 18.55 11.68
C LEU A 143 -7.23 18.97 13.15
N LYS A 144 -8.18 19.78 13.61
CA LYS A 144 -8.33 20.08 15.03
C LYS A 144 -8.54 18.77 15.79
N SER A 145 -7.88 18.62 16.93
CA SER A 145 -8.09 17.50 17.87
C SER A 145 -9.56 17.47 18.32
N ASN A 146 -10.39 16.72 17.59
CA ASN A 146 -11.81 16.60 17.86
C ASN A 146 -12.31 15.22 17.44
N LEU A 147 -13.35 14.77 18.14
CA LEU A 147 -13.96 13.47 17.90
C LEU A 147 -14.39 13.28 16.42
N PRO A 148 -15.02 14.26 15.74
CA PRO A 148 -15.39 14.10 14.32
C PRO A 148 -14.22 13.73 13.40
N SER A 149 -13.00 14.20 13.67
CA SER A 149 -11.81 13.84 12.90
C SER A 149 -11.47 12.35 13.02
N VAL A 150 -11.68 11.75 14.20
CA VAL A 150 -11.46 10.31 14.45
C VAL A 150 -12.28 9.45 13.49
N LEU A 151 -13.50 9.88 13.14
CA LEU A 151 -14.35 9.16 12.18
C LEU A 151 -13.71 9.06 10.79
N LEU A 152 -12.99 10.10 10.35
CA LEU A 152 -12.31 10.11 9.05
C LEU A 152 -11.22 9.03 9.03
N TYR A 153 -10.39 8.99 10.07
CA TYR A 153 -9.35 7.96 10.25
C TYR A 153 -9.95 6.54 10.30
N MET A 154 -10.98 6.33 11.13
CA MET A 154 -11.64 5.02 11.26
C MET A 154 -12.21 4.53 9.93
N ASN A 155 -12.80 5.43 9.12
CA ASN A 155 -13.30 5.09 7.79
C ASN A 155 -12.16 4.59 6.88
N VAL A 156 -11.03 5.30 6.84
CA VAL A 156 -9.86 4.90 6.02
C VAL A 156 -9.30 3.56 6.49
N LEU A 157 -9.05 3.38 7.80
CA LEU A 157 -8.45 2.15 8.33
C LEU A 157 -9.34 0.93 8.07
N SER A 158 -10.65 1.08 8.31
CA SER A 158 -11.61 -0.03 8.17
C SER A 158 -11.73 -0.58 6.74
N ARG A 159 -11.30 0.19 5.73
CA ARG A 159 -11.39 -0.15 4.30
C ARG A 159 -10.09 -0.70 3.73
N ASN A 160 -8.96 -0.46 4.39
CA ASN A 160 -7.65 -0.66 3.79
C ASN A 160 -6.69 -1.52 4.63
N LEU A 161 -6.96 -1.69 5.93
CA LEU A 161 -6.19 -2.60 6.77
C LEU A 161 -6.74 -4.02 6.77
N ASP A 162 -5.88 -4.98 7.09
CA ASP A 162 -6.29 -6.36 7.37
C ASP A 162 -7.27 -6.41 8.56
N PRO A 163 -8.33 -7.23 8.53
CA PRO A 163 -9.30 -7.33 9.61
C PRO A 163 -8.70 -7.62 11.01
N GLN A 164 -7.61 -8.39 11.10
CA GLN A 164 -6.95 -8.66 12.37
C GLN A 164 -6.25 -7.39 12.89
N VAL A 165 -5.56 -6.66 12.01
CA VAL A 165 -4.91 -5.38 12.37
C VAL A 165 -5.98 -4.33 12.73
N GLN A 166 -7.10 -4.28 12.00
CA GLN A 166 -8.23 -3.43 12.35
C GLN A 166 -8.78 -3.74 13.74
N ALA A 167 -8.98 -5.02 14.07
CA ALA A 167 -9.49 -5.42 15.37
C ALA A 167 -8.55 -4.94 16.49
N TYR A 168 -7.25 -5.09 16.31
CA TYR A 168 -6.25 -4.64 17.26
C TYR A 168 -6.21 -3.12 17.43
N GLU A 169 -6.19 -2.34 16.35
CA GLU A 169 -6.05 -0.89 16.43
C GLU A 169 -7.35 -0.21 16.86
N LEU A 170 -8.49 -0.70 16.38
CA LEU A 170 -9.78 -0.07 16.59
C LEU A 170 -10.43 -0.47 17.90
N ALA A 171 -10.19 -1.67 18.45
CA ALA A 171 -10.77 -2.07 19.74
C ALA A 171 -10.41 -1.13 20.91
N PRO A 172 -9.12 -0.88 21.22
CA PRO A 172 -8.74 0.05 22.29
C PRO A 172 -9.18 1.48 21.96
N LEU A 173 -9.16 1.88 20.69
CA LEU A 173 -9.63 3.21 20.27
C LEU A 173 -11.13 3.39 20.54
N VAL A 174 -11.96 2.41 20.18
CA VAL A 174 -13.40 2.45 20.40
C VAL A 174 -13.69 2.55 21.90
N LEU A 175 -13.00 1.75 22.72
CA LEU A 175 -13.12 1.83 24.17
C LEU A 175 -12.69 3.21 24.69
N GLY A 176 -11.58 3.75 24.20
CA GLY A 176 -11.07 5.08 24.55
C GLY A 176 -12.04 6.21 24.18
N VAL A 177 -12.60 6.19 22.97
CA VAL A 177 -13.57 7.19 22.50
C VAL A 177 -14.86 7.15 23.30
N LEU A 178 -15.33 5.94 23.67
CA LEU A 178 -16.52 5.78 24.51
C LEU A 178 -16.26 6.29 25.94
N SER A 179 -15.20 5.80 26.59
CA SER A 179 -14.87 6.14 27.97
C SER A 179 -14.44 7.60 28.15
N GLY A 180 -13.64 8.13 27.22
CA GLY A 180 -13.17 9.51 27.25
C GLY A 180 -14.29 10.54 27.31
N ALA A 181 -15.32 10.34 26.49
CA ALA A 181 -16.50 11.20 26.45
C ALA A 181 -17.25 11.25 27.80
N MET A 182 -17.15 10.19 28.61
CA MET A 182 -17.82 10.03 29.89
C MET A 182 -16.95 10.44 31.10
N THR A 183 -15.69 10.83 30.88
CA THR A 183 -14.77 11.18 31.97
C THR A 183 -15.31 12.36 32.80
N GLY A 184 -15.43 12.16 34.11
CA GLY A 184 -15.94 13.16 35.05
C GLY A 184 -17.45 13.39 34.96
N VAL A 185 -18.20 12.49 34.33
CA VAL A 185 -19.66 12.45 34.36
C VAL A 185 -20.08 11.31 35.27
N ASP A 186 -20.94 11.60 36.26
CA ASP A 186 -21.57 10.55 37.05
C ASP A 186 -22.59 9.82 36.16
N ILE A 187 -22.21 8.61 35.73
CA ILE A 187 -23.02 7.74 34.89
C ILE A 187 -23.71 6.63 35.71
N SER A 188 -23.64 6.66 37.03
CA SER A 188 -24.32 5.69 37.90
C SER A 188 -25.84 5.66 37.64
N THR A 189 -26.41 6.78 37.20
CA THR A 189 -27.81 6.90 36.79
C THR A 189 -28.15 6.21 35.46
N LEU A 190 -27.15 5.87 34.63
CA LEU A 190 -27.33 5.03 33.42
C LEU A 190 -27.26 3.53 33.75
N ASP A 191 -26.75 3.19 34.93
CA ASP A 191 -26.74 1.82 35.43
C ASP A 191 -28.09 1.51 36.08
N LEU A 192 -28.99 0.95 35.27
CA LEU A 192 -30.33 0.54 35.69
C LEU A 192 -30.33 -0.57 36.76
N GLN A 193 -29.19 -1.23 37.01
CA GLN A 193 -29.04 -2.24 38.06
C GLN A 193 -28.62 -1.62 39.40
N LEU A 194 -27.71 -0.63 39.38
CA LEU A 194 -27.24 0.05 40.59
C LEU A 194 -28.15 1.19 41.05
N SER A 195 -28.86 1.82 40.12
CA SER A 195 -29.80 2.89 40.41
C SER A 195 -31.13 2.59 39.71
N PRO A 196 -31.92 1.60 40.19
CA PRO A 196 -33.26 1.36 39.69
C PRO A 196 -34.05 2.65 39.92
N GLY A 197 -34.21 3.43 38.85
CA GLY A 197 -34.55 4.84 38.94
C GLY A 197 -35.78 5.09 39.83
N ASP A 198 -35.75 6.19 40.56
CA ASP A 198 -36.97 6.72 41.17
C ASP A 198 -37.94 7.03 40.02
N GLU A 199 -39.01 6.25 39.87
CA GLU A 199 -39.98 6.37 38.77
C GLU A 199 -40.61 7.78 38.68
N ALA A 200 -40.46 8.58 39.73
CA ALA A 200 -40.86 9.97 39.80
C ALA A 200 -40.04 10.89 38.87
N ASN A 201 -38.77 10.57 38.59
CA ASN A 201 -37.89 11.38 37.74
C ASN A 201 -37.65 10.69 36.40
N ARG A 202 -38.50 11.02 35.41
CA ARG A 202 -38.46 10.44 34.06
C ARG A 202 -37.41 11.05 33.14
N GLU A 203 -36.72 12.09 33.59
CA GLU A 203 -35.78 12.86 32.77
C GLU A 203 -34.35 12.71 33.29
N LEU A 204 -33.46 12.25 32.41
CA LEU A 204 -32.03 12.16 32.68
C LEU A 204 -31.30 13.32 31.99
N THR A 205 -30.70 14.21 32.78
CA THR A 205 -29.90 15.32 32.26
C THR A 205 -28.44 14.93 32.18
N LEU A 206 -27.91 14.81 30.96
CA LEU A 206 -26.49 14.51 30.70
C LEU A 206 -25.82 15.69 29.98
N PRO A 207 -24.53 15.94 30.24
CA PRO A 207 -23.74 16.84 29.40
C PRO A 207 -23.77 16.36 27.95
N SER A 208 -23.93 17.29 26.99
CA SER A 208 -24.00 16.97 25.56
C SER A 208 -22.80 16.15 25.06
N ARG A 209 -21.63 16.33 25.68
CA ARG A 209 -20.39 15.60 25.40
C ARG A 209 -20.43 14.13 25.81
N ALA A 210 -21.22 13.75 26.82
CA ALA A 210 -21.23 12.41 27.41
C ALA A 210 -21.59 11.32 26.40
N LEU A 211 -22.43 11.66 25.42
CA LEU A 211 -22.88 10.74 24.36
C LEU A 211 -22.12 10.90 23.04
N SER A 212 -21.14 11.81 22.96
CA SER A 212 -20.45 12.10 21.70
C SER A 212 -19.69 10.89 21.18
N GLY A 213 -19.02 10.13 22.06
CA GLY A 213 -18.35 8.87 21.71
C GLY A 213 -19.32 7.84 21.13
N ALA A 214 -20.40 7.56 21.85
CA ALA A 214 -21.42 6.60 21.40
C ALA A 214 -22.07 7.02 20.07
N ARG A 215 -22.35 8.31 19.87
CA ARG A 215 -22.89 8.85 18.61
C ARG A 215 -21.90 8.68 17.46
N LEU A 216 -20.60 8.88 17.70
CA LEU A 216 -19.57 8.68 16.69
C LEU A 216 -19.48 7.21 16.28
N ILE A 217 -19.41 6.29 17.26
CA ILE A 217 -19.39 4.84 16.98
C ILE A 217 -20.64 4.43 16.21
N ARG A 218 -21.82 4.90 16.59
CA ARG A 218 -23.06 4.64 15.84
C ARG A 218 -23.03 5.18 14.41
N LYS A 219 -22.39 6.33 14.18
CA LYS A 219 -22.24 6.90 12.83
C LYS A 219 -21.28 6.05 11.99
N TRP A 220 -20.16 5.61 12.58
CA TRP A 220 -19.20 4.72 11.93
C TRP A 220 -19.81 3.36 11.57
N THR A 221 -20.52 2.71 12.51
CA THR A 221 -21.12 1.38 12.26
C THR A 221 -22.18 1.39 11.17
N LYS A 222 -22.93 2.50 11.00
CA LYS A 222 -23.86 2.66 9.87
C LYS A 222 -23.14 2.64 8.50
N GLY A 223 -21.87 3.06 8.44
CA GLY A 223 -21.05 3.08 7.23
C GLY A 223 -20.30 1.78 6.91
N MET A 224 -20.36 0.77 7.79
CA MET A 224 -19.57 -0.46 7.64
C MET A 224 -19.99 -1.35 6.46
N LYS A 225 -21.24 -1.27 5.98
CA LYS A 225 -21.69 -2.11 4.85
C LYS A 225 -20.86 -1.89 3.58
N CYS A 226 -20.56 -0.64 3.25
CA CYS A 226 -19.73 -0.28 2.09
C CYS A 226 -18.24 -0.60 2.32
N THR A 227 -17.84 -0.67 3.59
CA THR A 227 -16.44 -0.85 4.02
C THR A 227 -15.95 -2.27 3.77
N ASN A 228 -16.78 -3.29 4.02
CA ASN A 228 -16.38 -4.68 3.78
C ASN A 228 -16.11 -4.95 2.29
N ALA A 229 -16.98 -4.45 1.40
CA ALA A 229 -16.80 -4.57 -0.04
C ALA A 229 -15.51 -3.86 -0.51
N ALA A 230 -15.22 -2.67 0.01
CA ALA A 230 -13.99 -1.95 -0.28
C ALA A 230 -12.75 -2.73 0.21
N SER A 231 -12.80 -3.28 1.44
CA SER A 231 -11.71 -4.08 2.00
C SER A 231 -11.39 -5.33 1.17
N GLN A 232 -12.42 -6.04 0.70
CA GLN A 232 -12.26 -7.23 -0.14
C GLN A 232 -11.60 -6.91 -1.50
N ILE A 233 -11.75 -5.68 -1.99
CA ILE A 233 -11.12 -5.22 -3.24
C ILE A 233 -9.71 -4.70 -2.97
N ASN A 234 -9.54 -3.87 -1.96
CA ASN A 234 -8.30 -3.14 -1.73
C ASN A 234 -7.18 -4.03 -1.20
N PHE A 235 -7.52 -4.98 -0.33
CA PHE A 235 -6.54 -5.80 0.39
C PHE A 235 -5.75 -6.76 -0.52
N PRO A 236 -6.37 -7.54 -1.43
CA PRO A 236 -5.62 -8.39 -2.37
C PRO A 236 -4.71 -7.60 -3.31
N MET A 237 -5.02 -6.32 -3.53
CA MET A 237 -4.23 -5.44 -4.39
C MET A 237 -2.98 -4.88 -3.68
N ASN A 238 -2.85 -5.04 -2.35
CA ASN A 238 -1.76 -4.44 -1.59
C ASN A 238 -0.42 -5.09 -1.94
N ARG A 239 0.55 -4.24 -2.31
CA ARG A 239 1.93 -4.65 -2.57
C ARG A 239 2.76 -4.67 -1.30
N ILE A 240 2.47 -3.77 -0.37
CA ILE A 240 3.10 -3.75 0.94
C ILE A 240 2.16 -4.45 1.93
N PRO A 241 2.62 -5.47 2.69
CA PRO A 241 1.85 -6.06 3.78
C PRO A 241 1.38 -5.01 4.78
N GLY A 242 0.14 -5.12 5.27
CA GLY A 242 -0.50 -4.08 6.07
C GLY A 242 0.30 -3.63 7.30
N LYS A 243 0.91 -4.57 8.04
CA LYS A 243 1.73 -4.25 9.23
C LYS A 243 3.01 -3.45 8.91
N ARG A 244 3.50 -3.56 7.68
CA ARG A 244 4.77 -2.97 7.20
C ARG A 244 4.53 -1.72 6.35
N LEU A 245 3.29 -1.23 6.31
CA LEU A 245 2.94 -0.03 5.56
C LEU A 245 3.69 1.20 6.11
N PRO A 246 4.44 1.94 5.27
CA PRO A 246 5.14 3.15 5.70
C PRO A 246 4.19 4.20 6.27
N GLY A 247 4.55 4.79 7.40
CA GLY A 247 3.76 5.85 8.05
C GLY A 247 2.46 5.40 8.70
N LEU A 248 2.20 4.07 8.78
CA LEU A 248 1.01 3.55 9.48
C LEU A 248 1.01 3.91 10.97
N SER A 249 2.16 3.79 11.65
CA SER A 249 2.28 4.19 13.07
C SER A 249 1.92 5.67 13.25
N ASP A 250 2.49 6.55 12.43
CA ASP A 250 2.19 7.99 12.48
C ASP A 250 0.71 8.27 12.20
N PHE A 251 0.10 7.53 11.27
CA PHE A 251 -1.33 7.63 10.97
C PHE A 251 -2.20 7.22 12.18
N ILE A 252 -1.84 6.13 12.85
CA ILE A 252 -2.50 5.65 14.07
C ILE A 252 -2.31 6.65 15.21
N ASP A 253 -1.09 7.18 15.39
CA ASP A 253 -0.80 8.14 16.44
C ASP A 253 -1.53 9.48 16.22
N GLU A 254 -1.67 9.94 14.98
CA GLU A 254 -2.50 11.10 14.64
C GLU A 254 -3.99 10.86 14.92
N MET A 255 -4.49 9.65 14.64
CA MET A 255 -5.85 9.25 14.99
C MET A 255 -6.06 9.29 16.51
N TRP A 256 -5.12 8.73 17.28
CA TRP A 256 -5.16 8.75 18.74
C TRP A 256 -5.06 10.17 19.30
N ALA A 257 -4.18 11.01 18.77
CA ALA A 257 -4.09 12.42 19.15
C ALA A 257 -5.40 13.17 18.87
N SER A 258 -6.11 12.81 17.80
CA SER A 258 -7.40 13.42 17.44
C SER A 258 -8.53 13.11 18.45
N THR A 259 -8.39 12.08 19.27
CA THR A 259 -9.36 11.75 20.32
C THR A 259 -9.41 12.79 21.44
N GLY A 260 -8.30 13.52 21.66
CA GLY A 260 -8.14 14.44 22.80
C GLY A 260 -8.00 13.73 24.16
N LEU A 261 -7.80 12.42 24.18
CA LEU A 261 -7.55 11.66 25.40
C LEU A 261 -6.17 12.01 26.01
N ASN A 262 -6.06 11.85 27.32
CA ASN A 262 -4.78 11.97 28.02
C ASN A 262 -3.82 10.86 27.52
N PRO A 263 -2.57 11.20 27.13
CA PRO A 263 -1.58 10.20 26.70
C PRO A 263 -1.36 9.05 27.69
N ALA A 264 -1.41 9.30 29.00
CA ALA A 264 -1.29 8.24 30.00
C ALA A 264 -2.44 7.22 29.92
N TYR A 265 -3.65 7.71 29.64
CA TYR A 265 -4.82 6.85 29.45
C TYR A 265 -4.73 6.04 28.16
N ILE A 266 -4.19 6.64 27.09
CA ILE A 266 -3.91 5.94 25.83
C ILE A 266 -2.90 4.81 26.05
N SER A 267 -1.83 5.04 26.83
CA SER A 267 -0.84 4.00 27.16
C SER A 267 -1.50 2.80 27.84
N VAL A 268 -2.30 3.04 28.88
CA VAL A 268 -3.01 1.98 29.62
C VAL A 268 -3.93 1.19 28.69
N LEU A 269 -4.66 1.85 27.80
CA LEU A 269 -5.51 1.16 26.82
C LEU A 269 -4.69 0.31 25.85
N ARG A 270 -3.58 0.82 25.32
CA ARG A 270 -2.71 0.05 24.43
C ARG A 270 -2.10 -1.16 25.14
N GLU A 271 -1.61 -0.98 26.36
CA GLU A 271 -1.07 -2.04 27.22
C GLU A 271 -2.11 -3.11 27.54
N SER A 272 -3.36 -2.71 27.83
CA SER A 272 -4.44 -3.65 28.15
C SER A 272 -4.84 -4.55 26.98
N PHE A 273 -4.50 -4.16 25.75
CA PHE A 273 -4.75 -4.91 24.53
C PHE A 273 -3.44 -5.45 23.91
N ALA A 274 -2.31 -5.38 24.63
CA ALA A 274 -1.01 -5.80 24.12
C ALA A 274 -0.96 -7.31 23.79
N ASP A 275 -1.64 -8.16 24.56
CA ASP A 275 -1.62 -9.61 24.37
C ASP A 275 -2.34 -10.06 23.09
N ILE A 276 -3.21 -9.22 22.54
CA ILE A 276 -3.87 -9.48 21.25
C ILE A 276 -3.18 -8.75 20.10
N SER A 277 -2.07 -8.05 20.37
CA SER A 277 -1.34 -7.27 19.39
C SER A 277 -0.59 -8.15 18.41
N PRO A 278 -0.89 -8.06 17.11
CA PRO A 278 -0.14 -8.80 16.11
C PRO A 278 1.26 -8.20 15.88
N TYR A 279 1.61 -7.08 16.53
CA TYR A 279 2.93 -6.45 16.50
C TYR A 279 3.89 -6.96 17.58
N ASN A 280 3.38 -7.61 18.62
CA ASN A 280 4.19 -8.21 19.68
C ASN A 280 4.74 -9.59 19.31
N HIS A 281 4.28 -10.14 18.18
CA HIS A 281 4.75 -11.39 17.62
C HIS A 281 5.69 -11.12 16.43
N PRO A 282 6.70 -11.98 16.22
CA PRO A 282 7.46 -12.00 14.98
C PRO A 282 6.51 -12.06 13.77
N ASP A 283 6.74 -11.22 12.76
CA ASP A 283 5.97 -11.20 11.51
C ASP A 283 6.80 -11.68 10.30
N ILE A 284 7.96 -12.27 10.57
CA ILE A 284 8.87 -12.85 9.60
C ILE A 284 8.95 -14.35 9.87
N LEU A 285 8.78 -15.16 8.82
CA LEU A 285 8.93 -16.60 8.89
C LEU A 285 10.00 -17.07 7.91
N PHE A 286 11.02 -17.75 8.43
CA PHE A 286 11.94 -18.54 7.63
C PHE A 286 11.42 -19.96 7.46
N VAL A 287 11.62 -20.53 6.29
CA VAL A 287 11.29 -21.92 5.97
C VAL A 287 12.57 -22.57 5.47
N CYS A 288 13.06 -23.54 6.23
CA CYS A 288 14.24 -24.31 5.86
C CYS A 288 14.25 -25.66 6.61
N PRO A 289 14.76 -26.74 6.01
CA PRO A 289 14.92 -28.01 6.71
C PRO A 289 16.04 -27.91 7.75
N PHE A 290 15.75 -28.24 9.00
CA PHE A 290 16.72 -28.16 10.11
C PHE A 290 17.95 -29.05 9.90
N LYS A 291 17.80 -30.14 9.12
CA LYS A 291 18.89 -31.06 8.79
C LYS A 291 19.84 -30.53 7.71
N ASP A 292 19.39 -29.57 6.89
CA ASP A 292 20.28 -28.93 5.92
C ASP A 292 21.06 -27.82 6.61
N LYS A 293 22.30 -28.15 6.98
CA LYS A 293 23.17 -27.24 7.70
C LYS A 293 23.43 -25.94 6.90
N ILE A 294 23.49 -25.99 5.58
CA ILE A 294 23.82 -24.80 4.77
C ILE A 294 22.66 -23.80 4.81
N SER A 295 21.43 -24.27 4.57
CA SER A 295 20.23 -23.44 4.65
C SER A 295 19.94 -22.98 6.07
N TYR A 296 20.21 -23.82 7.06
CA TYR A 296 20.10 -23.46 8.48
C TYR A 296 21.09 -22.36 8.88
N ASP A 297 22.38 -22.52 8.54
CA ASP A 297 23.42 -21.53 8.86
C ASP A 297 23.10 -20.19 8.17
N ARG A 298 22.59 -20.22 6.93
CA ARG A 298 22.11 -19.04 6.19
C ARG A 298 20.95 -18.35 6.92
N MET A 299 19.96 -19.11 7.38
CA MET A 299 18.84 -18.59 8.15
C MET A 299 19.30 -17.93 9.46
N MET A 300 20.21 -18.57 10.19
CA MET A 300 20.76 -18.03 11.44
C MET A 300 21.56 -16.75 11.20
N GLU A 301 22.35 -16.71 10.12
CA GLU A 301 23.09 -15.52 9.71
C GLU A 301 22.14 -14.34 9.45
N VAL A 302 21.15 -14.52 8.57
CA VAL A 302 20.19 -13.47 8.21
C VAL A 302 19.36 -13.03 9.42
N SER A 303 18.85 -13.98 10.20
CA SER A 303 18.03 -13.67 11.37
C SER A 303 18.80 -12.91 12.46
N SER A 304 20.11 -13.14 12.61
CA SER A 304 20.95 -12.40 13.56
C SER A 304 21.12 -10.91 13.22
N LEU A 305 20.89 -10.54 11.96
CA LEU A 305 20.99 -9.15 11.47
C LEU A 305 19.65 -8.40 11.55
N LEU A 306 18.56 -9.10 11.88
CA LEU A 306 17.24 -8.51 11.99
C LEU A 306 17.05 -7.84 13.36
N PRO A 307 16.40 -6.66 13.41
CA PRO A 307 16.14 -5.96 14.68
C PRO A 307 15.00 -6.61 15.49
N THR A 308 14.24 -7.52 14.88
CA THR A 308 13.07 -8.18 15.47
C THR A 308 13.30 -9.68 15.47
N ASP A 309 12.68 -10.36 16.44
CA ASP A 309 12.56 -11.81 16.43
C ASP A 309 11.92 -12.30 15.12
N ALA A 310 12.19 -13.55 14.76
CA ALA A 310 11.63 -14.23 13.60
C ALA A 310 11.10 -15.62 14.01
N TYR A 311 10.26 -16.22 13.18
CA TYR A 311 9.94 -17.63 13.28
C TYR A 311 10.74 -18.44 12.26
N MET A 312 10.91 -19.72 12.54
CA MET A 312 11.47 -20.72 11.63
C MET A 312 10.53 -21.93 11.58
N TRP A 313 10.10 -22.30 10.39
CA TRP A 313 9.39 -23.54 10.10
C TRP A 313 10.38 -24.58 9.58
N ASP A 314 10.54 -25.67 10.34
CA ASP A 314 11.33 -26.81 9.92
C ASP A 314 10.49 -27.73 9.02
N THR A 315 10.81 -27.75 7.73
CA THR A 315 10.12 -28.61 6.75
C THR A 315 10.35 -30.11 7.00
N GLY A 316 11.47 -30.47 7.63
CA GLY A 316 11.83 -31.88 7.87
C GLY A 316 11.01 -32.54 8.98
N ASN A 317 10.67 -31.79 10.02
CA ASN A 317 9.91 -32.29 11.18
C ASN A 317 8.51 -31.66 11.31
N SER A 318 8.15 -30.71 10.45
CA SER A 318 6.92 -29.90 10.58
C SER A 318 6.81 -29.19 11.94
N GLU A 319 7.92 -28.63 12.42
CA GLU A 319 8.01 -27.98 13.72
C GLU A 319 8.26 -26.47 13.59
N LEU A 320 7.67 -25.69 14.51
CA LEU A 320 7.82 -24.24 14.56
C LEU A 320 8.77 -23.85 15.70
N PHE A 321 9.70 -22.95 15.39
CA PHE A 321 10.65 -22.39 16.33
C PHE A 321 10.59 -20.86 16.29
N GLN A 322 10.72 -20.22 17.44
CA GLN A 322 11.00 -18.79 17.55
C GLN A 322 12.52 -18.60 17.55
N CYS A 323 13.02 -17.76 16.66
CA CYS A 323 14.39 -17.29 16.61
C CYS A 323 14.49 -15.94 17.33
N SER A 324 15.25 -15.90 18.41
CA SER A 324 15.57 -14.68 19.13
C SER A 324 17.04 -14.67 19.53
N ALA A 325 17.76 -13.61 19.17
CA ALA A 325 19.19 -13.43 19.47
C ALA A 325 20.05 -14.67 19.13
N GLY A 326 19.82 -15.29 17.96
CA GLY A 326 20.57 -16.45 17.50
C GLY A 326 20.29 -17.75 18.26
N LYS A 327 19.17 -17.82 19.00
CA LYS A 327 18.70 -19.04 19.68
C LYS A 327 17.33 -19.44 19.18
N LEU A 328 17.13 -20.74 19.05
CA LEU A 328 15.85 -21.33 18.69
C LEU A 328 15.13 -21.87 19.92
N ARG A 329 13.88 -21.49 20.07
CA ARG A 329 12.96 -22.03 21.06
C ARG A 329 11.78 -22.66 20.34
N ARG A 330 11.53 -23.94 20.59
CA ARG A 330 10.35 -24.64 20.06
C ARG A 330 9.06 -23.97 20.57
N VAL A 331 8.08 -23.84 19.69
CA VAL A 331 6.75 -23.27 20.00
C VAL A 331 5.70 -24.37 19.85
N GLU A 332 4.89 -24.59 20.89
CA GLU A 332 4.02 -25.77 20.97
C GLU A 332 2.76 -25.71 20.09
N LYS A 333 2.32 -24.51 19.68
CA LYS A 333 1.29 -24.30 18.63
C LYS A 333 1.07 -22.80 18.39
N VAL A 334 1.07 -22.40 17.12
CA VAL A 334 0.46 -21.13 16.70
C VAL A 334 -0.45 -21.42 15.52
N GLN A 335 -1.73 -21.67 15.82
CA GLN A 335 -2.74 -21.77 14.78
C GLN A 335 -2.83 -20.42 14.05
N GLY A 336 -2.85 -20.45 12.72
CA GLY A 336 -2.91 -19.23 11.91
C GLY A 336 -1.59 -18.44 11.83
N ILE A 337 -0.44 -19.06 12.13
CA ILE A 337 0.86 -18.37 12.07
C ILE A 337 1.10 -17.74 10.69
N PHE A 338 0.81 -18.45 9.60
CA PHE A 338 1.02 -17.97 8.23
C PHE A 338 0.15 -16.77 7.86
N GLU A 339 -1.02 -16.62 8.48
CA GLU A 339 -1.92 -15.49 8.28
C GLU A 339 -1.39 -14.23 9.00
N GLN A 340 -0.55 -14.41 10.01
CA GLN A 340 0.03 -13.32 10.80
C GLN A 340 1.36 -12.80 10.24
N MET A 341 1.97 -13.50 9.29
CA MET A 341 3.27 -13.12 8.73
C MET A 341 3.13 -12.01 7.70
N SER A 342 4.02 -11.02 7.77
CA SER A 342 4.20 -10.01 6.72
C SER A 342 5.12 -10.53 5.62
N VAL A 343 6.14 -11.31 5.99
CA VAL A 343 7.19 -11.80 5.08
C VAL A 343 7.46 -13.27 5.36
N ILE A 344 7.53 -14.08 4.31
CA ILE A 344 7.95 -15.48 4.40
C ILE A 344 9.13 -15.70 3.47
N VAL A 345 10.20 -16.25 4.02
CA VAL A 345 11.46 -16.51 3.32
C VAL A 345 11.66 -18.01 3.22
N LEU A 346 11.59 -18.54 2.00
CA LEU A 346 11.94 -19.92 1.66
C LEU A 346 13.44 -19.98 1.38
N ILE A 347 14.22 -20.70 2.19
CA ILE A 347 15.66 -20.88 1.94
C ILE A 347 15.84 -22.28 1.37
N GLY A 348 16.10 -22.34 0.06
CA GLY A 348 16.27 -23.61 -0.68
C GLY A 348 15.11 -24.59 -0.58
N SER A 349 13.93 -24.13 -0.15
CA SER A 349 12.79 -24.97 0.18
C SER A 349 11.63 -24.70 -0.78
N PRO A 350 11.01 -25.73 -1.37
CA PRO A 350 9.84 -25.55 -2.21
C PRO A 350 8.60 -25.15 -1.39
N LEU A 351 7.66 -24.48 -2.05
CA LEU A 351 6.40 -24.02 -1.45
C LEU A 351 5.56 -25.18 -0.87
N ARG A 352 5.64 -26.37 -1.48
CA ARG A 352 4.86 -27.56 -1.09
C ARG A 352 5.26 -28.11 0.27
N ASP A 353 6.45 -27.79 0.77
CA ASP A 353 6.94 -28.25 2.07
C ASP A 353 6.21 -27.57 3.25
N VAL A 354 5.37 -26.57 2.95
CA VAL A 354 4.63 -25.80 3.95
C VAL A 354 3.15 -25.80 3.63
N ILE A 355 2.37 -26.53 4.42
CA ILE A 355 0.91 -26.60 4.26
C ILE A 355 0.29 -25.26 4.64
N GLY A 356 -0.57 -24.72 3.77
CA GLY A 356 -1.36 -23.50 4.04
C GLY A 356 -0.69 -22.19 3.61
N ILE A 357 0.58 -22.22 3.20
CA ILE A 357 1.33 -21.03 2.77
C ILE A 357 0.70 -20.32 1.56
N ARG A 358 -0.04 -21.02 0.70
CA ARG A 358 -0.68 -20.42 -0.49
C ARG A 358 -1.81 -19.44 -0.19
N ASN A 359 -2.38 -19.52 1.01
CA ASN A 359 -3.49 -18.65 1.42
C ASN A 359 -3.01 -17.41 2.18
N THR A 360 -1.70 -17.22 2.31
CA THR A 360 -1.15 -16.05 2.97
C THR A 360 -1.17 -14.83 2.05
N HIS A 361 -1.27 -13.65 2.66
CA HIS A 361 -1.01 -12.38 2.00
C HIS A 361 0.37 -11.80 2.37
N ALA A 362 1.27 -12.61 2.93
CA ALA A 362 2.66 -12.23 3.13
C ALA A 362 3.37 -11.99 1.80
N MET A 363 4.46 -11.21 1.83
CA MET A 363 5.43 -11.19 0.74
C MET A 363 6.24 -12.49 0.76
N MET A 364 6.36 -13.14 -0.39
CA MET A 364 7.09 -14.38 -0.56
C MET A 364 8.50 -14.14 -1.12
N ILE A 365 9.52 -14.53 -0.38
CA ILE A 365 10.93 -14.43 -0.80
C ILE A 365 11.49 -15.85 -0.95
N LEU A 366 12.16 -16.12 -2.06
CA LEU A 366 12.91 -17.36 -2.27
C LEU A 366 14.41 -17.08 -2.29
N ASP A 367 15.12 -17.55 -1.28
CA ASP A 367 16.58 -17.53 -1.21
C ASP A 367 17.15 -18.81 -1.83
N MET A 368 17.75 -18.66 -3.00
CA MET A 368 18.43 -19.73 -3.75
C MET A 368 19.95 -19.62 -3.69
N THR A 369 20.50 -18.77 -2.82
CA THR A 369 21.95 -18.57 -2.70
C THR A 369 22.69 -19.86 -2.30
N THR A 370 22.02 -20.73 -1.54
CA THR A 370 22.56 -22.01 -1.06
C THR A 370 22.18 -23.20 -1.94
N THR A 371 21.37 -23.00 -2.98
CA THR A 371 20.73 -24.11 -3.72
C THR A 371 21.28 -24.24 -5.14
N ASP A 372 21.73 -25.45 -5.49
CA ASP A 372 22.10 -25.80 -6.87
C ASP A 372 20.91 -26.44 -7.61
N ILE A 373 20.09 -25.58 -8.21
CA ILE A 373 18.90 -26.02 -8.95
C ILE A 373 19.22 -26.85 -10.20
N LEU A 374 20.39 -26.65 -10.82
CA LEU A 374 20.77 -27.40 -12.02
C LEU A 374 21.01 -28.86 -11.69
N SER A 375 21.70 -29.12 -10.58
CA SER A 375 21.90 -30.49 -10.07
C SER A 375 20.56 -31.16 -9.74
N LEU A 376 19.61 -30.43 -9.15
CA LEU A 376 18.27 -30.95 -8.86
C LEU A 376 17.51 -31.32 -10.14
N MET A 377 17.52 -30.44 -11.16
CA MET A 377 16.84 -30.68 -12.43
C MET A 377 17.46 -31.83 -13.24
N GLN A 378 18.78 -32.02 -13.17
CA GLN A 378 19.45 -33.15 -13.83
C GLN A 378 19.06 -34.51 -13.23
N ASN A 379 18.79 -34.54 -11.92
CA ASN A 379 18.35 -35.75 -11.24
C ASN A 379 16.91 -36.15 -11.62
N ASP A 380 16.03 -35.19 -11.89
CA ASP A 380 14.65 -35.48 -12.35
C ASP A 380 14.60 -36.26 -13.67
N TYR A 381 15.52 -35.98 -14.61
CA TYR A 381 15.59 -36.72 -15.87
C TYR A 381 15.87 -38.21 -15.66
N ARG A 382 16.63 -38.57 -14.62
CA ARG A 382 16.90 -39.97 -14.26
C ARG A 382 15.66 -40.62 -13.65
N SER A 383 14.96 -39.92 -12.76
CA SER A 383 13.76 -40.42 -12.08
C SER A 383 12.56 -40.67 -13.02
N PHE A 384 12.48 -39.97 -14.15
CA PHE A 384 11.46 -40.21 -15.18
C PHE A 384 11.51 -41.63 -15.78
N THR A 385 12.65 -42.32 -15.70
CA THR A 385 12.81 -43.70 -16.16
C THR A 385 12.35 -44.74 -15.14
N GLU A 386 12.04 -44.33 -13.90
CA GLU A 386 11.74 -45.23 -12.77
C GLU A 386 10.31 -45.08 -12.20
N GLY A 387 9.38 -44.48 -12.97
CA GLY A 387 7.95 -44.51 -12.63
C GLY A 387 7.47 -43.49 -11.60
N VAL A 388 8.24 -42.43 -11.34
CA VAL A 388 7.83 -41.31 -10.48
C VAL A 388 6.86 -40.38 -11.24
N THR A 389 5.72 -40.06 -10.65
CA THR A 389 4.63 -39.27 -11.28
C THR A 389 4.77 -37.74 -11.15
N GLU A 390 5.66 -37.23 -10.30
CA GLU A 390 5.88 -35.78 -10.12
C GLU A 390 7.37 -35.45 -10.15
N THR A 391 7.74 -34.36 -10.84
CA THR A 391 9.14 -33.91 -10.95
C THR A 391 9.44 -32.77 -9.97
N SER A 392 10.70 -32.68 -9.54
CA SER A 392 11.20 -31.51 -8.82
C SER A 392 10.99 -30.23 -9.64
N VAL A 393 11.12 -30.30 -10.97
CA VAL A 393 10.81 -29.21 -11.91
C VAL A 393 9.39 -28.68 -11.74
N GLN A 394 8.38 -29.54 -11.62
CA GLN A 394 7.00 -29.09 -11.41
C GLN A 394 6.85 -28.38 -10.06
N THR A 395 7.47 -28.92 -9.01
CA THR A 395 7.44 -28.33 -7.67
C THR A 395 8.12 -26.96 -7.64
N TRP A 396 9.24 -26.80 -8.35
CA TRP A 396 9.96 -25.53 -8.47
C TRP A 396 9.25 -24.52 -9.37
N ASN A 397 8.60 -24.96 -10.46
CA ASN A 397 7.71 -24.10 -11.26
C ASN A 397 6.65 -23.46 -10.37
N GLU A 398 5.91 -24.29 -9.62
CA GLU A 398 4.87 -23.82 -8.71
C GLU A 398 5.44 -22.91 -7.62
N THR A 399 6.64 -23.19 -7.11
CA THR A 399 7.27 -22.33 -6.11
C THR A 399 7.56 -20.95 -6.72
N ILE A 400 8.26 -20.91 -7.86
CA ILE A 400 8.70 -19.67 -8.50
C ILE A 400 7.53 -18.82 -9.02
N GLU A 401 6.43 -19.44 -9.47
CA GLU A 401 5.22 -18.72 -9.85
C GLU A 401 4.66 -17.87 -8.70
N TYR A 402 4.80 -18.32 -7.45
CA TYR A 402 4.24 -17.65 -6.27
C TYR A 402 5.21 -16.66 -5.60
N MET A 403 6.47 -16.58 -6.02
CA MET A 403 7.46 -15.76 -5.31
C MET A 403 7.39 -14.29 -5.71
N ASP A 404 7.41 -13.38 -4.75
CA ASP A 404 7.50 -11.95 -5.00
C ASP A 404 8.93 -11.49 -5.27
N ARG A 405 9.90 -12.22 -4.71
CA ARG A 405 11.33 -11.96 -4.92
C ARG A 405 12.13 -13.25 -4.86
N ILE A 406 13.15 -13.35 -5.70
CA ILE A 406 14.10 -14.44 -5.74
C ILE A 406 15.49 -13.85 -5.53
N ILE A 407 16.26 -14.47 -4.65
CA ILE A 407 17.60 -14.04 -4.26
C ILE A 407 18.58 -15.11 -4.70
N VAL A 408 19.63 -14.72 -5.39
CA VAL A 408 20.59 -15.63 -6.01
C VAL A 408 22.02 -15.22 -5.70
N SER A 409 22.97 -16.16 -5.76
CA SER A 409 24.36 -15.91 -5.35
C SER A 409 25.22 -15.22 -6.41
N SER A 410 24.80 -15.21 -7.68
CA SER A 410 25.66 -14.73 -8.78
C SER A 410 24.87 -14.23 -10.00
N PRO A 411 25.49 -13.42 -10.86
CA PRO A 411 24.90 -13.01 -12.14
C PRO A 411 24.48 -14.20 -13.02
N LYS A 412 25.29 -15.26 -13.05
CA LYS A 412 24.98 -16.47 -13.84
C LYS A 412 23.72 -17.17 -13.34
N GLN A 413 23.55 -17.27 -12.02
CA GLN A 413 22.32 -17.80 -11.45
C GLN A 413 21.13 -16.87 -11.76
N ARG A 414 21.32 -15.54 -11.67
CA ARG A 414 20.26 -14.58 -12.00
C ARG A 414 19.74 -14.80 -13.42
N ASP A 415 20.64 -14.91 -14.40
CA ASP A 415 20.27 -15.12 -15.80
C ASP A 415 19.52 -16.46 -15.98
N LEU A 416 19.94 -17.51 -15.28
CA LEU A 416 19.24 -18.79 -15.26
C LEU A 416 17.80 -18.65 -14.76
N TYR A 417 17.58 -17.98 -13.62
CA TYR A 417 16.24 -17.80 -13.06
C TYR A 417 15.38 -16.86 -13.91
N LEU A 418 15.95 -15.80 -14.47
CA LEU A 418 15.21 -14.93 -15.41
C LEU A 418 14.75 -15.71 -16.65
N GLY A 419 15.63 -16.55 -17.22
CA GLY A 419 15.27 -17.45 -18.32
C GLY A 419 14.17 -18.45 -17.93
N TYR A 420 14.23 -18.98 -16.70
CA TYR A 420 13.22 -19.89 -16.18
C TYR A 420 11.86 -19.20 -15.99
N ILE A 421 11.83 -18.01 -15.38
CA ILE A 421 10.62 -17.20 -15.17
C ILE A 421 10.03 -16.74 -16.53
N ALA A 422 10.87 -16.45 -17.52
CA ALA A 422 10.44 -16.19 -18.89
C ALA A 422 9.76 -17.42 -19.51
N GLY A 423 10.30 -18.63 -19.26
CA GLY A 423 9.69 -19.90 -19.66
C GLY A 423 8.31 -20.13 -19.02
N LEU A 424 8.13 -19.67 -17.78
CA LEU A 424 6.85 -19.65 -17.05
C LEU A 424 5.89 -18.55 -17.56
N LYS A 425 6.31 -17.73 -18.53
CA LYS A 425 5.54 -16.61 -19.11
C LYS A 425 5.16 -15.53 -18.09
N ARG A 426 5.89 -15.47 -16.99
CA ARG A 426 5.67 -14.50 -15.92
C ARG A 426 6.35 -13.15 -16.22
N LEU A 427 7.43 -13.18 -17.00
CA LEU A 427 8.10 -11.99 -17.55
C LEU A 427 8.16 -12.02 -19.07
N ASN A 428 8.32 -10.83 -19.67
CA ASN A 428 8.39 -10.70 -21.13
C ASN A 428 9.79 -11.07 -21.61
N ALA A 429 9.90 -12.21 -22.30
CA ALA A 429 11.16 -12.70 -22.86
C ALA A 429 11.81 -11.76 -23.90
N MET A 430 11.08 -10.76 -24.42
CA MET A 430 11.62 -9.79 -25.38
C MET A 430 12.26 -8.57 -24.71
N ALA A 431 12.06 -8.39 -23.39
CA ALA A 431 12.51 -7.21 -22.66
C ALA A 431 13.43 -7.57 -21.48
N TYR A 432 13.72 -8.85 -21.23
CA TYR A 432 14.39 -9.25 -19.99
C TYR A 432 15.87 -8.83 -19.88
N ASP A 433 16.58 -8.69 -21.00
CA ASP A 433 17.96 -8.19 -21.03
C ASP A 433 18.02 -6.65 -20.88
N GLU A 434 16.95 -5.94 -21.27
CA GLU A 434 16.90 -4.47 -21.34
C GLU A 434 16.22 -3.84 -20.12
N ASP A 435 15.32 -4.56 -19.46
CA ASP A 435 14.53 -4.05 -18.34
C ASP A 435 15.22 -4.29 -16.99
N HIS A 436 15.91 -3.27 -16.53
CA HIS A 436 16.54 -3.25 -15.20
C HIS A 436 15.52 -3.36 -14.05
N ALA A 437 14.22 -3.15 -14.28
CA ALA A 437 13.19 -3.32 -13.25
C ALA A 437 13.08 -4.77 -12.76
N TYR A 438 13.54 -5.76 -13.54
CA TYR A 438 13.58 -7.17 -13.11
C TYR A 438 14.57 -7.45 -11.98
N ASN A 439 15.44 -6.49 -11.61
CA ASN A 439 16.22 -6.54 -10.38
C ASN A 439 15.34 -6.59 -9.12
N SER A 440 14.11 -6.07 -9.19
CA SER A 440 13.16 -6.16 -8.08
C SER A 440 12.60 -7.58 -7.89
N LEU A 441 12.60 -8.40 -8.95
CA LEU A 441 12.10 -9.77 -8.94
C LEU A 441 13.21 -10.80 -8.70
N VAL A 442 14.36 -10.65 -9.37
CA VAL A 442 15.54 -11.53 -9.18
C VAL A 442 16.76 -10.66 -8.83
N ALA A 443 17.19 -10.73 -7.58
CA ALA A 443 18.27 -9.93 -7.02
C ALA A 443 19.52 -10.79 -6.77
N ILE A 444 20.70 -10.23 -7.05
CA ILE A 444 21.99 -10.88 -6.74
C ILE A 444 22.38 -10.46 -5.34
N GLU A 445 22.57 -11.44 -4.47
CA GLU A 445 22.93 -11.21 -3.08
C GLU A 445 24.37 -10.69 -2.94
N GLU A 446 24.52 -9.57 -2.24
CA GLU A 446 25.81 -9.02 -1.81
C GLU A 446 25.94 -9.20 -0.29
N GLY A 447 26.42 -10.38 0.11
CA GLY A 447 26.48 -10.80 1.51
C GLY A 447 25.09 -11.11 2.08
N ASN A 448 24.47 -10.10 2.70
CA ASN A 448 23.11 -10.16 3.27
C ASN A 448 22.27 -8.93 2.90
N ALA A 449 22.77 -8.05 2.04
CA ALA A 449 22.14 -6.77 1.77
C ALA A 449 20.76 -6.91 1.12
N GLU A 450 20.59 -7.82 0.16
CA GLU A 450 19.38 -7.90 -0.65
C GLU A 450 18.23 -8.56 0.12
N ILE A 451 18.52 -9.66 0.82
CA ILE A 451 17.54 -10.32 1.68
C ILE A 451 17.09 -9.42 2.83
N ILE A 452 18.02 -8.71 3.49
CA ILE A 452 17.69 -7.79 4.57
C ILE A 452 16.90 -6.58 4.05
N SER A 453 17.26 -6.06 2.88
CA SER A 453 16.52 -4.98 2.23
C SER A 453 15.07 -5.40 1.93
N ALA A 454 14.88 -6.59 1.34
CA ALA A 454 13.56 -7.12 1.01
C ALA A 454 12.70 -7.38 2.25
N ILE A 455 13.29 -7.87 3.34
CA ILE A 455 12.58 -8.07 4.62
C ILE A 455 12.20 -6.73 5.27
N LYS A 456 13.08 -5.72 5.22
CA LYS A 456 12.83 -4.39 5.80
C LYS A 456 11.81 -3.59 5.01
N HIS A 457 11.81 -3.72 3.70
CA HIS A 457 10.96 -2.98 2.77
C HIS A 457 10.19 -3.95 1.86
N PRO A 458 9.25 -4.72 2.43
CA PRO A 458 8.56 -5.76 1.68
C PRO A 458 7.66 -5.15 0.61
N LEU A 459 7.88 -5.57 -0.63
CA LEU A 459 7.15 -5.12 -1.80
C LEU A 459 6.87 -6.32 -2.70
N LYS A 460 5.59 -6.71 -2.79
CA LYS A 460 5.15 -7.81 -3.66
C LYS A 460 5.39 -7.50 -5.13
N ALA A 461 5.60 -8.57 -5.89
CA ALA A 461 5.71 -8.47 -7.33
C ALA A 461 4.36 -8.05 -7.92
N LEU A 462 4.41 -7.16 -8.92
CA LEU A 462 3.21 -6.52 -9.47
C LEU A 462 2.22 -7.53 -10.07
N ASP A 463 2.74 -8.62 -10.60
CA ASP A 463 2.01 -9.68 -11.29
C ASP A 463 1.32 -10.69 -10.35
N ASN A 464 1.79 -10.79 -9.10
CA ASN A 464 1.18 -11.62 -8.05
C ASN A 464 0.01 -10.94 -7.34
N VAL A 465 -0.25 -9.67 -7.67
CA VAL A 465 -1.27 -8.85 -7.04
C VAL A 465 -2.54 -8.87 -7.88
N GLU A 466 -3.69 -9.13 -7.25
CA GLU A 466 -4.97 -9.20 -7.96
C GLU A 466 -5.38 -7.81 -8.50
N SER A 467 -4.98 -7.46 -9.71
CA SER A 467 -5.42 -6.19 -10.32
C SER A 467 -6.93 -6.16 -10.59
N VAL A 468 -7.55 -4.98 -10.45
CA VAL A 468 -8.97 -4.77 -10.80
C VAL A 468 -9.20 -5.22 -12.25
N PRO A 469 -10.33 -5.86 -12.59
CA PRO A 469 -10.71 -6.18 -13.98
C PRO A 469 -10.66 -4.98 -14.94
N LEU A 470 -10.71 -3.75 -14.41
CA LEU A 470 -10.51 -2.50 -15.15
C LEU A 470 -9.15 -2.44 -15.84
N TYR A 471 -8.04 -2.85 -15.19
CA TYR A 471 -6.73 -2.88 -15.84
C TYR A 471 -6.76 -3.78 -17.08
N GLN A 472 -7.40 -4.95 -16.96
CA GLN A 472 -7.53 -5.90 -18.06
C GLN A 472 -8.37 -5.40 -19.25
N LYS A 473 -9.22 -4.38 -19.03
CA LYS A 473 -10.10 -3.80 -20.05
C LYS A 473 -9.65 -2.41 -20.52
N THR A 474 -8.62 -1.81 -19.90
CA THR A 474 -8.05 -0.55 -20.37
C THR A 474 -7.32 -0.71 -21.71
N PRO A 475 -7.15 0.36 -22.50
CA PRO A 475 -6.33 0.33 -23.70
C PRO A 475 -4.91 -0.19 -23.44
N TYR A 476 -4.29 0.15 -22.31
CA TYR A 476 -2.94 -0.29 -21.92
C TYR A 476 -2.88 -1.77 -21.50
N GLY A 477 -3.81 -2.25 -20.69
CA GLY A 477 -3.88 -3.69 -20.35
C GLY A 477 -4.34 -4.56 -21.52
N MET A 478 -5.15 -4.02 -22.43
CA MET A 478 -5.45 -4.65 -23.72
C MET A 478 -4.24 -4.61 -24.67
N LEU A 479 -3.43 -3.55 -24.66
CA LEU A 479 -2.17 -3.44 -25.41
C LEU A 479 -1.18 -4.51 -24.94
N ALA A 480 -0.91 -4.61 -23.64
CA ALA A 480 -0.04 -5.63 -23.06
C ALA A 480 -0.50 -7.07 -23.40
N LYS A 481 -1.81 -7.33 -23.37
CA LYS A 481 -2.38 -8.63 -23.80
C LYS A 481 -2.32 -8.84 -25.32
N ARG A 482 -2.45 -7.78 -26.12
CA ARG A 482 -2.39 -7.84 -27.59
C ARG A 482 -0.96 -8.05 -28.08
N THR A 483 0.06 -7.43 -27.47
CA THR A 483 1.46 -7.73 -27.75
C THR A 483 1.79 -9.16 -27.34
N ALA A 484 1.33 -9.64 -26.18
CA ALA A 484 1.52 -11.03 -25.77
C ALA A 484 0.84 -12.04 -26.73
N LYS A 485 -0.43 -11.84 -27.10
CA LYS A 485 -1.13 -12.74 -28.05
C LYS A 485 -0.62 -12.62 -29.48
N GLY A 486 -0.25 -11.42 -29.93
CA GLY A 486 0.28 -11.16 -31.26
C GLY A 486 1.64 -11.83 -31.45
N VAL A 487 2.53 -11.70 -30.47
CA VAL A 487 3.86 -12.34 -30.48
C VAL A 487 3.74 -13.85 -30.36
N VAL A 488 2.84 -14.38 -29.52
CA VAL A 488 2.60 -15.84 -29.43
C VAL A 488 2.02 -16.40 -30.73
N ASN A 489 1.10 -15.70 -31.39
CA ASN A 489 0.53 -16.13 -32.66
C ASN A 489 1.53 -16.01 -33.83
N GLU A 490 2.39 -14.99 -33.85
CA GLU A 490 3.47 -14.90 -34.83
C GLU A 490 4.55 -15.96 -34.61
N LEU A 491 4.93 -16.22 -33.35
CA LEU A 491 5.87 -17.28 -33.02
C LEU A 491 5.29 -18.65 -33.39
N ALA A 492 4.02 -18.92 -33.09
CA ALA A 492 3.33 -20.15 -33.50
C ALA A 492 3.22 -20.31 -35.02
N LYS A 493 2.99 -19.22 -35.77
CA LYS A 493 3.02 -19.24 -37.24
C LYS A 493 4.43 -19.49 -37.78
N LYS A 494 5.46 -18.88 -37.17
CA LYS A 494 6.86 -19.08 -37.57
C LYS A 494 7.33 -20.49 -37.27
N THR A 495 7.02 -21.06 -36.10
CA THR A 495 7.35 -22.46 -35.78
C THR A 495 6.55 -23.46 -36.62
N GLY A 496 5.26 -23.20 -36.90
CA GLY A 496 4.47 -24.02 -37.84
C GLY A 496 5.09 -24.04 -39.25
N ASN A 497 5.46 -22.87 -39.78
CA ASN A 497 6.10 -22.78 -41.10
C ASN A 497 7.49 -23.42 -41.17
N VAL A 498 8.23 -23.45 -40.06
CA VAL A 498 9.53 -24.15 -39.97
C VAL A 498 9.35 -25.66 -39.91
N VAL A 499 8.35 -26.15 -39.18
CA VAL A 499 8.00 -27.59 -39.12
C VAL A 499 7.50 -28.09 -40.47
N ASP A 500 6.70 -27.31 -41.19
CA ASP A 500 6.19 -27.68 -42.51
C ASP A 500 7.29 -27.62 -43.60
N LYS A 501 8.22 -26.67 -43.52
CA LYS A 501 9.42 -26.67 -44.38
C LYS A 501 10.34 -27.86 -44.10
N ALA A 502 10.50 -28.25 -42.83
CA ALA A 502 11.29 -29.42 -42.45
C ALA A 502 10.64 -30.73 -42.92
N LYS A 503 9.30 -30.85 -42.86
CA LYS A 503 8.58 -32.02 -43.40
C LYS A 503 8.66 -32.11 -44.92
N GLY A 504 8.60 -30.98 -45.62
CA GLY A 504 8.73 -30.92 -47.08
C GLY A 504 10.14 -31.21 -47.62
N SER A 505 11.17 -31.09 -46.78
CA SER A 505 12.57 -31.39 -47.13
C SER A 505 13.02 -32.81 -46.75
N VAL A 506 12.17 -33.58 -46.06
CA VAL A 506 12.39 -35.02 -45.76
C VAL A 506 11.64 -35.92 -46.75
N GLN A 507 10.81 -35.35 -47.63
CA GLN A 507 10.08 -36.07 -48.71
C GLN A 507 10.65 -35.84 -50.12
N LYS A 508 11.85 -35.27 -50.24
CA LYS A 508 12.69 -35.30 -51.45
C LYS A 508 14.01 -35.95 -51.11
#